data_AF-A0A0Q2XND0-F1
#
_entry.id   AF-A0A0Q2XND0-F1
#
_cell.length_a   1.000
_cell.length_b   1.000
_cell.length_c   1.000
_cell.angle_alpha   90.00
_cell.angle_beta   90.00
_cell.angle_gamma   90.00
#
_symmetry.space_group_name_H-M   'P 1'
#
loop_
_entity.id
_entity.type
_entity.pdbx_description
1 polymer ?
#
loop_
_entity_poly.entity_id
_entity_poly.type
_entity_poly.pdbx_seq_one_letter_code
_entity_poly.pdbx_strand_id
1 'polypeptide(L)'
;MERMITTVEELKRLEEKAEREYRRLLKKLKDPEYADLRALIMRMAIDAAFHRHLMEALERAYHDSMRLVEEYGSGESTGEVALIPGLPTVVMPLGFGAMGARVPPEEIIEEYLKDFPTEVVLPENGDGKVGELLGRYLELEREMVELYDRLSRRAFHPVVRELVKEIKRNEEQHEAILKKLGEKYSHSAGA
;
A
#
# COMPACT_ATOMS: atom_id res chain seq x y z
N MET A 1 -5.61 27.24 -5.58
CA MET A 1 -4.31 26.57 -5.41
C MET A 1 -4.56 25.37 -4.51
N GLU A 2 -4.47 24.17 -5.05
CA GLU A 2 -4.79 22.92 -4.36
C GLU A 2 -3.72 22.64 -3.29
N ARG A 3 -4.12 22.40 -2.03
CA ARG A 3 -3.18 22.22 -0.91
C ARG A 3 -2.73 20.77 -0.85
N MET A 4 -1.49 20.52 -0.46
CA MET A 4 -0.93 19.17 -0.27
C MET A 4 -1.83 18.29 0.63
N ILE A 5 -2.40 18.89 1.68
CA ILE A 5 -3.29 18.21 2.62
C ILE A 5 -4.57 17.66 1.96
N THR A 6 -5.08 18.36 0.94
CA THR A 6 -6.27 17.89 0.19
C THR A 6 -5.96 16.59 -0.55
N THR A 7 -4.77 16.47 -1.15
CA THR A 7 -4.32 15.24 -1.81
C THR A 7 -4.12 14.11 -0.80
N VAL A 8 -3.61 14.39 0.40
CA VAL A 8 -3.47 13.39 1.48
C VAL A 8 -4.85 12.90 1.96
N GLU A 9 -5.82 13.80 2.13
CA GLU A 9 -7.19 13.45 2.51
C GLU A 9 -7.90 12.60 1.44
N GLU A 10 -7.70 12.92 0.17
CA GLU A 10 -8.21 12.14 -0.97
C GLU A 10 -7.61 10.73 -0.99
N LEU A 11 -6.28 10.62 -0.90
CA LEU A 11 -5.58 9.34 -0.81
C LEU A 11 -6.08 8.51 0.36
N LYS A 12 -6.16 9.09 1.57
CA LYS A 12 -6.69 8.39 2.75
C LYS A 12 -8.08 7.78 2.50
N ARG A 13 -8.98 8.50 1.84
CA ARG A 13 -10.34 8.01 1.53
C ARG A 13 -10.32 6.91 0.47
N LEU A 14 -9.45 7.04 -0.53
CA LEU A 14 -9.32 6.08 -1.61
C LEU A 14 -8.73 4.75 -1.10
N GLU A 15 -7.70 4.82 -0.26
CA GLU A 15 -7.12 3.67 0.44
C GLU A 15 -8.15 2.96 1.33
N GLU A 16 -8.93 3.72 2.11
CA GLU A 16 -10.00 3.16 2.92
C GLU A 16 -11.09 2.49 2.07
N LYS A 17 -11.38 3.02 0.88
CA LYS A 17 -12.33 2.42 -0.06
C LYS A 17 -11.78 1.11 -0.62
N ALA A 18 -10.54 1.12 -1.13
CA ALA A 18 -9.87 -0.05 -1.68
C ALA A 18 -9.75 -1.17 -0.63
N GLU A 19 -9.25 -0.86 0.56
CA GLU A 19 -9.15 -1.80 1.69
C GLU A 19 -10.51 -2.47 1.98
N ARG A 20 -11.59 -1.68 2.03
CA ARG A 20 -12.95 -2.20 2.25
C ARG A 20 -13.41 -3.12 1.12
N GLU A 21 -13.11 -2.80 -0.12
CA GLU A 21 -13.47 -3.63 -1.27
C GLU A 21 -12.67 -4.94 -1.30
N TYR A 22 -11.36 -4.90 -1.07
CA TYR A 22 -10.51 -6.08 -0.99
C TYR A 22 -10.96 -7.01 0.14
N ARG A 23 -11.22 -6.48 1.34
CA ARG A 23 -11.79 -7.25 2.47
C ARG A 23 -13.14 -7.90 2.12
N ARG A 24 -14.01 -7.22 1.38
CA ARG A 24 -15.30 -7.78 0.94
C ARG A 24 -15.10 -8.94 -0.03
N LEU A 25 -14.12 -8.84 -0.92
CA LEU A 25 -13.81 -9.91 -1.87
C LEU A 25 -13.17 -11.12 -1.20
N LEU A 26 -12.24 -10.91 -0.27
CA LEU A 26 -11.61 -11.99 0.50
C LEU A 26 -12.62 -12.86 1.26
N LYS A 27 -13.75 -12.26 1.69
CA LYS A 27 -14.86 -13.01 2.31
C LYS A 27 -15.61 -13.92 1.32
N LYS A 28 -15.55 -13.61 0.03
CA LYS A 28 -16.22 -14.33 -1.06
C LYS A 28 -15.30 -15.37 -1.72
N LEU A 29 -14.00 -15.08 -1.81
CA LEU A 29 -12.99 -16.00 -2.33
C LEU A 29 -12.65 -17.08 -1.29
N LYS A 30 -13.47 -18.12 -1.23
CA LYS A 30 -13.28 -19.27 -0.32
C LYS A 30 -12.78 -20.51 -1.03
N ASP A 31 -12.98 -20.60 -2.34
CA ASP A 31 -12.64 -21.80 -3.09
C ASP A 31 -11.12 -21.91 -3.30
N PRO A 32 -10.52 -23.10 -3.13
CA PRO A 32 -9.09 -23.32 -3.28
C PRO A 32 -8.54 -22.95 -4.67
N GLU A 33 -9.38 -23.02 -5.70
CA GLU A 33 -9.00 -22.71 -7.08
C GLU A 33 -8.66 -21.22 -7.29
N TYR A 34 -9.11 -20.34 -6.40
CA TYR A 34 -8.77 -18.92 -6.41
C TYR A 34 -7.67 -18.57 -5.39
N ALA A 35 -6.88 -19.54 -4.92
CA ALA A 35 -5.87 -19.31 -3.89
C ALA A 35 -4.87 -18.20 -4.28
N ASP A 36 -4.40 -18.19 -5.52
CA ASP A 36 -3.42 -17.18 -6.00
C ASP A 36 -4.04 -15.77 -6.05
N LEU A 37 -5.26 -15.64 -6.56
CA LEU A 37 -5.98 -14.35 -6.53
C LEU A 37 -6.30 -13.93 -5.11
N ARG A 38 -6.69 -14.87 -4.24
CA ARG A 38 -6.93 -14.58 -2.82
C ARG A 38 -5.66 -14.09 -2.15
N ALA A 39 -4.50 -14.67 -2.46
CA ALA A 39 -3.20 -14.22 -1.95
C ALA A 39 -2.84 -12.81 -2.45
N LEU A 40 -3.02 -12.54 -3.74
CA LEU A 40 -2.83 -11.20 -4.32
C LEU A 40 -3.73 -10.16 -3.64
N ILE A 41 -5.04 -10.42 -3.56
CA ILE A 41 -6.00 -9.50 -2.94
C ILE A 41 -5.72 -9.33 -1.44
N MET A 42 -5.23 -10.38 -0.77
CA MET A 42 -4.83 -10.29 0.65
C MET A 42 -3.65 -9.33 0.80
N ARG A 43 -2.63 -9.43 -0.07
CA ARG A 43 -1.50 -8.51 -0.08
C ARG A 43 -1.94 -7.07 -0.33
N MET A 44 -2.72 -6.82 -1.39
CA MET A 44 -3.25 -5.49 -1.69
C MET A 44 -4.09 -4.92 -0.53
N ALA A 45 -4.84 -5.76 0.19
CA ALA A 45 -5.58 -5.34 1.38
C ALA A 45 -4.67 -4.95 2.55
N ILE A 46 -3.53 -5.64 2.71
CA ILE A 46 -2.51 -5.30 3.70
C ILE A 46 -1.88 -3.95 3.32
N ASP A 47 -1.42 -3.82 2.07
CA ASP A 47 -0.76 -2.61 1.56
C ASP A 47 -1.68 -1.38 1.71
N ALA A 48 -2.94 -1.46 1.24
CA ALA A 48 -3.93 -0.38 1.40
C ALA A 48 -4.19 0.01 2.87
N ALA A 49 -4.18 -0.97 3.79
CA ALA A 49 -4.34 -0.69 5.21
C ALA A 49 -3.12 0.08 5.79
N PHE A 50 -1.90 -0.32 5.40
CA PHE A 50 -0.68 0.41 5.76
C PHE A 50 -0.70 1.81 5.17
N HIS A 51 -1.00 1.96 3.89
CA HIS A 51 -1.03 3.24 3.19
C HIS A 51 -2.05 4.20 3.80
N ARG A 52 -3.27 3.74 4.10
CA ARG A 52 -4.27 4.53 4.83
C ARG A 52 -3.72 5.09 6.15
N HIS A 53 -3.10 4.25 6.97
CA HIS A 53 -2.57 4.67 8.26
C HIS A 53 -1.36 5.60 8.14
N LEU A 54 -0.53 5.41 7.10
CA LEU A 54 0.53 6.35 6.76
C LEU A 54 -0.03 7.72 6.35
N MET A 55 -1.09 7.76 5.54
CA MET A 55 -1.75 9.02 5.16
C MET A 55 -2.37 9.73 6.38
N GLU A 56 -3.01 8.99 7.29
CA GLU A 56 -3.49 9.53 8.57
C GLU A 56 -2.35 10.12 9.41
N ALA A 57 -1.19 9.45 9.45
CA ALA A 57 -0.02 9.95 10.16
C ALA A 57 0.58 11.19 9.49
N LEU A 58 0.64 11.24 8.16
CA LEU A 58 1.11 12.39 7.40
C LEU A 58 0.20 13.60 7.56
N GLU A 59 -1.11 13.41 7.56
CA GLU A 59 -2.10 14.44 7.84
C GLU A 59 -1.87 15.03 9.24
N ARG A 60 -1.74 14.18 10.27
CA ARG A 60 -1.42 14.62 11.64
C ARG A 60 -0.10 15.39 11.69
N ALA A 61 0.97 14.86 11.11
CA ALA A 61 2.28 15.49 11.08
C ALA A 61 2.26 16.85 10.34
N TYR A 62 1.44 16.98 9.28
CA TYR A 62 1.24 18.24 8.58
C TYR A 62 0.59 19.29 9.49
N HIS A 63 -0.49 18.93 10.20
CA HIS A 63 -1.15 19.83 11.13
C HIS A 63 -0.26 20.21 12.31
N ASP A 64 0.50 19.26 12.86
CA ASP A 64 1.48 19.51 13.91
C ASP A 64 2.55 20.51 13.44
N SER A 65 3.07 20.31 12.23
CA SER A 65 4.07 21.22 11.63
C SER A 65 3.51 22.63 11.44
N MET A 66 2.25 22.76 11.00
CA MET A 66 1.58 24.05 10.86
C MET A 66 1.43 24.74 12.22
N ARG A 67 1.00 24.01 13.26
CA ARG A 67 0.92 24.54 14.63
C ARG A 67 2.27 25.01 15.14
N LEU A 68 3.34 24.24 14.91
CA LEU A 68 4.70 24.66 15.29
C LEU A 68 5.13 25.95 14.59
N VAL A 69 4.79 26.13 13.31
CA VAL A 69 5.07 27.37 12.58
C VAL A 69 4.22 28.54 13.10
N GLU A 70 2.96 28.30 13.45
CA GLU A 70 2.08 29.32 14.03
C GLU A 70 2.55 29.74 15.44
N GLU A 71 2.98 28.77 16.26
CA GLU A 71 3.43 28.97 17.65
C GLU A 71 4.83 29.58 17.74
N TYR A 72 5.78 29.15 16.90
CA TYR A 72 7.21 29.48 17.04
C TYR A 72 7.82 30.16 15.79
N GLY A 73 7.09 30.28 14.68
CA GLY A 73 7.58 30.91 13.45
C GLY A 73 7.70 32.44 13.54
N SER A 74 7.21 33.04 14.62
CA SER A 74 7.29 34.48 14.89
C SER A 74 8.38 34.77 15.94
N GLY A 75 9.65 34.75 15.50
CA GLY A 75 10.80 35.40 16.14
C GLY A 75 11.17 35.01 17.58
N GLU A 76 12.25 34.23 17.76
CA GLU A 76 13.53 34.71 18.29
C GLU A 76 14.58 33.59 18.23
N SER A 77 15.73 33.91 17.66
CA SER A 77 16.88 33.05 17.46
C SER A 77 17.63 32.75 18.76
N THR A 78 17.93 31.49 19.03
CA THR A 78 19.09 30.93 19.79
C THR A 78 18.85 29.42 19.87
N GLY A 79 19.70 28.52 19.37
CA GLY A 79 21.12 28.38 19.62
C GLY A 79 21.31 27.29 20.69
N GLU A 80 21.58 26.04 20.28
CA GLU A 80 22.53 25.08 20.90
C GLU A 80 22.27 23.62 20.48
N VAL A 81 23.37 22.91 20.21
CA VAL A 81 23.47 21.55 19.67
C VAL A 81 23.46 20.53 20.81
N ALA A 82 22.86 19.34 20.61
CA ALA A 82 23.05 18.19 21.49
C ALA A 82 23.47 16.94 20.70
N LEU A 83 24.61 16.34 21.09
CA LEU A 83 25.14 15.05 20.63
C LEU A 83 24.55 13.90 21.46
N ILE A 84 24.21 12.76 20.84
CA ILE A 84 23.96 11.50 21.56
C ILE A 84 24.66 10.33 20.81
N PRO A 85 25.64 9.66 21.44
CA PRO A 85 26.29 8.46 20.92
C PRO A 85 25.76 7.14 21.54
N GLY A 86 25.77 6.06 20.76
CA GLY A 86 25.79 4.67 21.25
C GLY A 86 24.62 3.78 20.82
N LEU A 87 24.90 2.72 20.05
CA LEU A 87 24.57 1.31 20.35
C LEU A 87 25.01 0.38 19.18
N PRO A 88 25.30 -0.90 19.46
CA PRO A 88 26.18 -1.77 18.68
C PRO A 88 25.50 -2.51 17.52
N THR A 89 26.34 -2.97 16.60
CA THR A 89 26.04 -3.91 15.52
C THR A 89 25.58 -5.27 16.06
N VAL A 90 24.57 -5.89 15.43
CA VAL A 90 24.30 -7.33 15.56
C VAL A 90 24.08 -7.92 14.17
N VAL A 91 24.67 -9.09 13.95
CA VAL A 91 24.67 -9.85 12.70
C VAL A 91 24.31 -11.31 13.04
N MET A 92 23.38 -11.89 12.24
CA MET A 92 23.15 -13.34 11.90
C MET A 92 22.52 -14.29 12.95
N PRO A 93 22.05 -15.53 12.60
CA PRO A 93 21.52 -16.11 11.34
C PRO A 93 20.23 -16.99 11.52
N LEU A 94 19.78 -17.59 10.40
CA LEU A 94 18.70 -18.58 10.17
C LEU A 94 18.54 -19.70 11.23
N GLY A 95 17.28 -20.07 11.49
CA GLY A 95 16.88 -21.34 12.13
C GLY A 95 15.47 -21.77 11.74
N PHE A 96 15.36 -22.87 10.98
CA PHE A 96 14.11 -23.57 10.68
C PHE A 96 13.51 -24.18 11.97
N GLY A 97 12.19 -24.06 12.14
CA GLY A 97 11.40 -24.68 13.22
C GLY A 97 10.31 -25.63 12.69
N ALA A 98 9.92 -26.60 13.52
CA ALA A 98 9.18 -27.82 13.22
C ALA A 98 7.83 -27.69 12.45
N MET A 99 7.54 -28.67 11.60
CA MET A 99 6.21 -28.86 10.97
C MET A 99 5.11 -28.90 12.04
N GLY A 100 4.15 -27.97 11.94
CA GLY A 100 2.92 -27.95 12.75
C GLY A 100 2.79 -26.81 13.77
N ALA A 101 3.78 -25.91 13.88
CA ALA A 101 3.65 -24.71 14.71
C ALA A 101 2.76 -23.64 14.03
N ARG A 102 1.93 -22.95 14.81
CA ARG A 102 1.15 -21.81 14.34
C ARG A 102 2.12 -20.65 14.10
N VAL A 103 2.31 -20.28 12.84
CA VAL A 103 3.19 -19.17 12.42
C VAL A 103 2.69 -17.86 13.05
N PRO A 104 3.56 -17.07 13.71
CA PRO A 104 3.23 -15.73 14.20
C PRO A 104 2.65 -14.84 13.09
N PRO A 105 1.63 -14.02 13.36
CA PRO A 105 1.03 -13.13 12.36
C PRO A 105 2.05 -12.21 11.67
N GLU A 106 3.08 -11.76 12.40
CA GLU A 106 4.15 -10.91 11.89
C GLU A 106 5.00 -11.62 10.82
N GLU A 107 5.32 -12.90 11.03
CA GLU A 107 6.04 -13.72 10.06
C GLU A 107 5.18 -13.98 8.80
N ILE A 108 3.87 -14.16 8.97
CA ILE A 108 2.93 -14.29 7.83
C ILE A 108 2.90 -12.99 7.01
N ILE A 109 2.85 -11.83 7.66
CA ILE A 109 2.87 -10.53 6.99
C ILE A 109 4.19 -10.34 6.25
N GLU A 110 5.33 -10.67 6.88
CA GLU A 110 6.64 -10.58 6.24
C GLU A 110 6.72 -11.42 4.97
N GLU A 111 6.21 -12.67 5.00
CA GLU A 111 6.14 -13.53 3.82
C GLU A 111 5.26 -12.92 2.71
N TYR A 112 4.12 -12.31 3.05
CA TYR A 112 3.30 -11.62 2.06
C TYR A 112 3.99 -10.40 1.44
N LEU A 113 4.96 -9.79 2.13
CA LEU A 113 5.62 -8.56 1.68
C LEU A 113 6.98 -8.81 0.99
N LYS A 114 7.62 -9.96 1.21
CA LYS A 114 8.97 -10.30 0.69
C LYS A 114 9.10 -10.17 -0.83
N ASP A 115 8.26 -10.87 -1.60
CA ASP A 115 8.33 -10.87 -3.07
C ASP A 115 6.96 -10.58 -3.67
N PHE A 116 6.84 -9.55 -4.50
CA PHE A 116 5.59 -9.24 -5.20
C PHE A 116 5.33 -10.33 -6.26
N PRO A 117 4.17 -11.00 -6.26
CA PRO A 117 3.93 -12.15 -7.15
C PRO A 117 4.07 -11.70 -8.61
N THR A 118 4.77 -12.45 -9.45
CA THR A 118 4.94 -12.07 -10.87
C THR A 118 3.87 -12.66 -11.78
N GLU A 119 3.26 -13.77 -11.35
CA GLU A 119 2.20 -14.49 -12.05
C GLU A 119 1.13 -14.95 -11.05
N VAL A 120 -0.13 -14.86 -11.46
CA VAL A 120 -1.31 -15.32 -10.71
C VAL A 120 -2.12 -16.23 -11.61
N VAL A 121 -2.38 -17.46 -11.17
CA VAL A 121 -3.12 -18.46 -11.95
C VAL A 121 -4.57 -18.53 -11.45
N LEU A 122 -5.53 -18.38 -12.37
CA LEU A 122 -6.96 -18.62 -12.10
C LEU A 122 -7.50 -19.71 -13.02
N PRO A 123 -8.51 -20.47 -12.58
CA PRO A 123 -9.16 -21.51 -13.39
C PRO A 123 -9.67 -20.95 -14.73
N GLU A 124 -9.58 -21.77 -15.79
CA GLU A 124 -9.88 -21.38 -17.19
C GLU A 124 -11.35 -20.98 -17.40
N ASN A 125 -12.27 -21.47 -16.55
CA ASN A 125 -13.68 -21.10 -16.55
C ASN A 125 -13.95 -19.86 -15.68
N GLY A 126 -13.17 -18.79 -15.90
CA GLY A 126 -13.33 -17.54 -15.16
C GLY A 126 -14.71 -16.94 -15.42
N ASP A 127 -15.58 -16.99 -14.41
CA ASP A 127 -16.89 -16.32 -14.41
C ASP A 127 -16.66 -14.84 -14.80
N GLY A 128 -17.31 -14.32 -15.86
CA GLY A 128 -17.06 -12.96 -16.39
C GLY A 128 -17.14 -11.83 -15.34
N LYS A 129 -17.73 -12.11 -14.18
CA LYS A 129 -17.73 -11.27 -12.97
C LYS A 129 -16.33 -11.00 -12.40
N VAL A 130 -15.36 -11.90 -12.59
CA VAL A 130 -13.97 -11.71 -12.15
C VAL A 130 -13.30 -10.64 -13.01
N GLY A 131 -13.52 -10.66 -14.34
CA GLY A 131 -13.00 -9.64 -15.25
C GLY A 131 -13.52 -8.23 -14.94
N GLU A 132 -14.84 -8.09 -14.75
CA GLU A 132 -15.45 -6.81 -14.34
C GLU A 132 -14.89 -6.30 -13.00
N LEU A 133 -14.66 -7.22 -12.07
CA LEU A 133 -14.15 -6.88 -10.75
C LEU A 133 -12.69 -6.43 -10.80
N LEU A 134 -11.85 -7.11 -11.58
CA LEU A 134 -10.46 -6.71 -11.84
C LEU A 134 -10.40 -5.34 -12.54
N GLY A 135 -11.31 -5.07 -13.47
CA GLY A 135 -11.42 -3.77 -14.14
C GLY A 135 -11.68 -2.61 -13.16
N ARG A 136 -12.60 -2.80 -12.20
CA ARG A 136 -12.84 -1.79 -11.15
C ARG A 136 -11.63 -1.56 -10.25
N TYR A 137 -10.88 -2.61 -9.92
CA TYR A 137 -9.67 -2.46 -9.11
C TYR A 137 -8.58 -1.74 -9.90
N LEU A 138 -8.44 -2.05 -11.18
CA LEU A 138 -7.52 -1.33 -12.06
C LEU A 138 -7.82 0.18 -12.14
N GLU A 139 -9.10 0.57 -12.12
CA GLU A 139 -9.48 1.98 -12.04
C GLU A 139 -9.08 2.63 -10.71
N LEU A 140 -9.27 1.94 -9.59
CA LEU A 140 -8.83 2.41 -8.26
C LEU A 140 -7.32 2.60 -8.21
N GLU A 141 -6.55 1.62 -8.70
CA GLU A 141 -5.08 1.68 -8.73
C GLU A 141 -4.59 2.85 -9.57
N ARG A 142 -5.19 3.10 -10.73
CA ARG A 142 -4.84 4.26 -11.57
C ARG A 142 -5.09 5.59 -10.86
N GLU A 143 -6.24 5.71 -10.20
CA GLU A 143 -6.56 6.92 -9.43
C GLU A 143 -5.55 7.12 -8.28
N MET A 144 -5.14 6.04 -7.60
CA MET A 144 -4.10 6.07 -6.57
C MET A 144 -2.74 6.48 -7.13
N VAL A 145 -2.29 5.88 -8.24
CA VAL A 145 -1.01 6.23 -8.89
C VAL A 145 -0.95 7.70 -9.26
N GLU A 146 -2.03 8.25 -9.84
CA GLU A 146 -2.13 9.67 -10.18
C GLU A 146 -2.05 10.58 -8.95
N LEU A 147 -2.76 10.22 -7.88
CA LEU A 147 -2.76 10.97 -6.63
C LEU A 147 -1.40 10.93 -5.93
N TYR A 148 -0.76 9.76 -5.86
CA TYR A 148 0.57 9.62 -5.28
C TYR A 148 1.65 10.32 -6.12
N ASP A 149 1.52 10.33 -7.46
CA ASP A 149 2.39 11.13 -8.31
C ASP A 149 2.25 12.62 -8.00
N ARG A 150 1.02 13.13 -7.89
CA ARG A 150 0.76 14.52 -7.48
C ARG A 150 1.33 14.84 -6.10
N LEU A 151 1.14 13.96 -5.12
CA LEU A 151 1.66 14.15 -3.77
C LEU A 151 3.19 14.14 -3.75
N SER A 152 3.84 13.22 -4.46
CA SER A 152 5.30 13.10 -4.52
C SER A 152 5.98 14.37 -5.04
N ARG A 153 5.35 15.08 -5.99
CA ARG A 153 5.86 16.32 -6.57
C ARG A 153 5.67 17.53 -5.65
N ARG A 154 4.68 17.47 -4.74
CA ARG A 154 4.30 18.59 -3.86
C ARG A 154 4.79 18.42 -2.41
N ALA A 155 5.19 17.22 -2.02
CA ALA A 155 5.70 16.94 -0.68
C ALA A 155 6.95 17.79 -0.39
N PHE A 156 6.86 18.64 0.64
CA PHE A 156 7.95 19.53 1.05
C PHE A 156 9.03 18.81 1.86
N HIS A 157 8.65 17.78 2.64
CA HIS A 157 9.57 17.06 3.51
C HIS A 157 10.24 15.90 2.74
N PRO A 158 11.58 15.81 2.69
CA PRO A 158 12.30 14.79 1.91
C PRO A 158 11.89 13.35 2.25
N VAL A 159 11.71 13.03 3.53
CA VAL A 159 11.27 11.68 3.96
C VAL A 159 9.87 11.36 3.45
N VAL A 160 8.96 12.34 3.50
CA VAL A 160 7.58 12.16 3.01
C VAL A 160 7.60 11.95 1.51
N ARG A 161 8.44 12.68 0.79
CA ARG A 161 8.59 12.54 -0.66
C ARG A 161 9.08 11.16 -1.06
N GLU A 162 10.11 10.62 -0.40
CA GLU A 162 10.60 9.28 -0.72
C GLU A 162 9.60 8.19 -0.32
N LEU A 163 8.96 8.31 0.86
CA LEU A 163 7.89 7.41 1.28
C LEU A 163 6.77 7.34 0.23
N VAL A 164 6.29 8.50 -0.23
CA VAL A 164 5.22 8.59 -1.22
C VAL A 164 5.64 8.00 -2.58
N LYS A 165 6.91 8.12 -2.97
CA LYS A 165 7.41 7.48 -4.20
C LYS A 165 7.43 5.95 -4.07
N GLU A 166 7.81 5.42 -2.92
CA GLU A 166 7.79 3.96 -2.69
C GLU A 166 6.36 3.42 -2.68
N ILE A 167 5.44 4.12 -2.03
CA ILE A 167 4.00 3.77 -2.08
C ILE A 167 3.51 3.80 -3.54
N LYS A 168 3.82 4.86 -4.29
CA LYS A 168 3.47 4.95 -5.72
C LYS A 168 3.99 3.74 -6.52
N ARG A 169 5.24 3.32 -6.31
CA ARG A 169 5.82 2.16 -7.00
C ARG A 169 5.10 0.87 -6.67
N ASN A 170 4.63 0.72 -5.43
CA ASN A 170 3.81 -0.42 -5.03
C ASN A 170 2.45 -0.42 -5.77
N GLU A 171 1.77 0.72 -5.87
CA GLU A 171 0.53 0.81 -6.68
C GLU A 171 0.76 0.59 -8.18
N GLU A 172 1.89 1.04 -8.73
CA GLU A 172 2.27 0.73 -10.12
C GLU A 172 2.45 -0.78 -10.34
N GLN A 173 2.96 -1.51 -9.34
CA GLN A 173 3.04 -2.98 -9.38
C GLN A 173 1.66 -3.63 -9.30
N HIS A 174 0.78 -3.12 -8.44
CA HIS A 174 -0.62 -3.55 -8.35
C HIS A 174 -1.33 -3.40 -9.70
N GLU A 175 -1.25 -2.20 -10.30
CA GLU A 175 -1.83 -1.89 -11.60
C GLU A 175 -1.32 -2.86 -12.69
N ALA A 176 0.00 -3.10 -12.74
CA ALA A 176 0.61 -3.95 -13.75
C ALA A 176 0.10 -5.40 -13.71
N ILE A 177 -0.10 -5.96 -12.52
CA ILE A 177 -0.64 -7.32 -12.38
C ILE A 177 -2.12 -7.37 -12.71
N LEU A 178 -2.91 -6.44 -12.16
CA LEU A 178 -4.34 -6.39 -12.43
C LEU A 178 -4.61 -6.22 -13.92
N LYS A 179 -3.81 -5.43 -14.62
CA LYS A 179 -3.90 -5.27 -16.07
C LYS A 179 -3.65 -6.58 -16.81
N LYS A 180 -2.56 -7.29 -16.47
CA LYS A 180 -2.24 -8.60 -17.07
C LYS A 180 -3.36 -9.63 -16.83
N LEU A 181 -3.90 -9.65 -15.61
CA LEU A 181 -5.02 -10.52 -15.26
C LEU A 181 -6.28 -10.13 -16.03
N GLY A 182 -6.62 -8.83 -16.07
CA GLY A 182 -7.76 -8.31 -16.81
C GLY A 182 -7.71 -8.68 -18.29
N GLU A 183 -6.55 -8.55 -18.93
CA GLU A 183 -6.36 -8.91 -20.35
C GLU A 183 -6.58 -10.41 -20.59
N LYS A 184 -6.01 -11.27 -19.74
CA LYS A 184 -6.12 -12.73 -19.83
C LYS A 184 -7.55 -13.23 -19.64
N TYR A 185 -8.29 -12.63 -18.71
CA TYR A 185 -9.63 -13.09 -18.31
C TYR A 185 -10.80 -12.37 -19.00
N SER A 186 -10.54 -11.24 -19.67
CA SER A 186 -11.54 -10.63 -20.57
C SER A 186 -11.65 -11.39 -21.90
N HIS A 187 -10.60 -12.11 -22.31
CA HIS A 187 -10.57 -12.90 -23.55
C HIS A 187 -11.15 -14.32 -23.38
N SER A 188 -11.19 -14.86 -22.16
CA SER A 188 -11.74 -16.21 -21.88
C SER A 188 -13.27 -16.24 -21.79
N ALA A 189 -13.93 -15.08 -21.61
CA ALA A 189 -15.39 -14.97 -21.57
C ALA A 189 -16.05 -14.99 -22.97
N GLY A 190 -15.26 -15.08 -24.05
CA GLY A 190 -15.73 -15.00 -25.44
C GLY A 190 -15.33 -16.19 -26.33
N ALA A 191 -14.84 -17.30 -25.76
CA ALA A 191 -14.47 -18.51 -26.49
C ALA A 191 -15.42 -19.69 -26.16
#